data_AF-A0A1G7D763-F1
#
_entry.id   AF-A0A1G7D763-F1
#
_cell.length_a   1.000
_cell.length_b   1.000
_cell.length_c   1.000
_cell.angle_alpha   90.00
_cell.angle_beta   90.00
_cell.angle_gamma   90.00
#
_symmetry.space_group_name_H-M   'P 1'
#
loop_
_entity.id
_entity.type
_entity.pdbx_description
1 polymer ?
#
loop_
_entity_poly.entity_id
_entity_poly.type
_entity_poly.pdbx_seq_one_letter_code
_entity_poly.pdbx_strand_id
1 'polypeptide(L)'
;MELTEKLKKLIRYYEEVISLPHKREIAAELRDEDDLFLLLLYSEMIGIPNPVYYYTLELYPYMIEKFHDWHLRMGMEKSPLTGIRCC
;
A
#
# COMPACT_ATOMS: atom_id res chain seq x y z
N MET A 1 14.70 27.91 33.70
CA MET A 1 13.64 27.25 32.88
C MET A 1 14.10 26.99 31.44
N GLU A 2 15.40 26.78 31.19
CA GLU A 2 15.98 26.69 29.83
C GLU A 2 16.65 25.34 29.57
N LEU A 3 17.26 24.72 30.59
CA LEU A 3 18.06 23.50 30.44
C LEU A 3 17.18 22.25 30.30
N THR A 4 16.08 22.17 31.05
CA THR A 4 15.14 21.04 31.01
C THR A 4 14.43 20.93 29.67
N GLU A 5 14.05 22.05 29.06
CA GLU A 5 13.39 22.06 27.75
C GLU A 5 14.38 21.73 26.62
N LYS A 6 15.63 22.21 26.71
CA LYS A 6 16.70 21.79 25.79
C LYS A 6 16.99 20.29 25.88
N LEU A 7 17.01 19.73 27.10
CA LEU A 7 17.22 18.29 27.30
C LEU A 7 16.07 17.46 26.73
N LYS A 8 14.81 17.83 26.98
CA LYS A 8 13.64 17.17 26.39
C LYS A 8 13.66 17.21 24.87
N LYS A 9 14.05 18.35 24.29
CA LYS A 9 14.15 18.52 22.84
C LYS A 9 15.26 17.64 22.24
N LEU A 10 16.37 17.47 22.95
CA LEU A 10 17.47 16.59 22.56
C LEU A 10 17.04 15.12 22.58
N ILE A 11 16.33 14.70 23.64
CA ILE A 11 15.80 13.34 23.78
C ILE A 11 14.79 13.04 22.66
N ARG A 12 13.85 13.94 22.41
CA ARG A 12 12.86 13.77 21.32
C ARG A 12 13.54 13.66 19.96
N TYR A 13 14.55 14.47 19.69
CA TYR A 13 15.31 14.39 18.44
C TYR A 13 16.05 13.05 18.31
N TYR A 14 16.65 12.56 19.40
CA TYR A 14 17.32 11.26 19.43
C TYR A 14 16.34 10.10 19.17
N GLU A 15 15.17 10.11 19.83
CA GLU A 15 14.10 9.14 19.58
C GLU A 15 13.63 9.20 18.12
N GLU A 16 13.47 10.40 17.57
CA GLU A 16 13.05 10.58 16.19
C GLU A 16 14.07 9.98 15.23
N VAL A 17 15.37 10.27 15.40
CA VAL A 17 16.46 9.72 14.58
C VAL A 17 16.52 8.20 14.63
N ILE A 18 16.34 7.59 15.80
CA ILE A 18 16.34 6.13 15.95
C ILE A 18 15.09 5.51 15.31
N SER A 19 13.96 6.21 15.33
CA SER A 19 12.72 5.70 14.72
C SER A 19 12.71 5.76 13.18
N LEU A 20 13.60 6.56 12.56
CA LEU A 20 13.59 6.79 11.10
C LEU A 20 13.75 5.50 10.27
N PRO A 21 14.70 4.60 10.56
CA PRO A 21 14.84 3.35 9.81
C PRO A 21 13.59 2.46 9.92
N HIS A 22 13.03 2.32 11.12
CA HIS A 22 11.83 1.53 11.34
C HIS A 22 10.61 2.08 10.60
N LYS A 23 10.45 3.42 10.51
CA LYS A 23 9.35 4.01 9.74
C LYS A 23 9.37 3.61 8.27
N ARG A 24 10.56 3.50 7.67
CA ARG A 24 10.71 3.07 6.27
C ARG A 24 10.37 1.60 6.10
N GLU A 25 10.85 0.76 7.00
CA GLU A 25 10.59 -0.69 7.00
C GLU A 25 9.08 -0.97 7.16
N ILE A 26 8.44 -0.34 8.13
CA ILE A 26 6.98 -0.42 8.34
C ILE A 26 6.23 0.04 7.09
N ALA A 27 6.65 1.14 6.47
CA ALA A 27 5.99 1.65 5.26
C ALA A 27 6.20 0.73 4.04
N ALA A 28 7.25 -0.09 4.02
CA ALA A 28 7.46 -1.10 2.99
C ALA A 28 6.55 -2.31 3.26
N GLU A 29 6.50 -2.81 4.49
CA GLU A 29 5.63 -3.93 4.87
C GLU A 29 4.14 -3.61 4.62
N LEU A 30 3.67 -2.43 5.05
CA LEU A 30 2.30 -2.00 4.79
C LEU A 30 1.98 -1.93 3.29
N ARG A 31 2.99 -1.58 2.47
CA ARG A 31 2.83 -1.52 1.02
C ARG A 31 2.78 -2.91 0.41
N ASP A 32 3.60 -3.83 0.88
CA ASP A 32 3.59 -5.22 0.45
C ASP A 32 2.25 -5.90 0.80
N GLU A 33 1.69 -5.60 1.98
CA GLU A 33 0.35 -6.04 2.38
C GLU A 33 -0.74 -5.47 1.45
N ASP A 34 -0.69 -4.18 1.14
CA ASP A 34 -1.63 -3.52 0.21
C ASP A 34 -1.53 -4.13 -1.20
N ASP A 35 -0.31 -4.37 -1.69
CA ASP A 35 -0.06 -4.94 -3.01
C ASP A 35 -0.53 -6.41 -3.07
N LEU A 36 -0.38 -7.19 -1.98
CA LEU A 36 -0.93 -8.54 -1.85
C LEU A 36 -2.47 -8.52 -1.83
N PHE A 37 -3.07 -7.57 -1.12
CA PHE A 37 -4.53 -7.43 -1.09
C PHE A 37 -5.07 -7.15 -2.49
N LEU A 38 -4.46 -6.23 -3.24
CA LEU A 38 -4.87 -5.91 -4.62
C LEU A 38 -4.65 -7.09 -5.56
N LEU A 39 -3.55 -7.84 -5.41
CA LEU A 39 -3.32 -9.07 -6.15
C LEU A 39 -4.43 -10.09 -5.92
N LEU A 40 -4.82 -10.33 -4.67
CA LEU A 40 -5.91 -11.26 -4.33
C LEU A 40 -7.25 -10.74 -4.88
N LEU A 41 -7.51 -9.46 -4.74
CA LEU A 41 -8.74 -8.84 -5.21
C LEU A 41 -8.88 -9.01 -6.72
N TYR A 42 -7.83 -8.74 -7.51
CA TYR A 42 -7.86 -8.77 -8.98
C TYR A 42 -7.28 -10.04 -9.61
N SER A 43 -6.99 -11.07 -8.80
CA SER A 43 -6.41 -12.36 -9.23
C SER A 43 -7.18 -13.02 -10.37
N GLU A 44 -8.52 -13.03 -10.34
CA GLU A 44 -9.33 -13.60 -11.42
C GLU A 44 -9.11 -12.90 -12.75
N MET A 45 -8.90 -11.58 -12.73
CA MET A 45 -8.71 -10.78 -13.95
C MET A 45 -7.36 -11.06 -14.62
N ILE A 46 -6.37 -11.50 -13.84
CA ILE A 46 -5.07 -11.96 -14.36
C ILE A 46 -5.03 -13.48 -14.63
N GLY A 47 -6.16 -14.17 -14.49
CA GLY A 47 -6.31 -15.60 -14.77
C GLY A 47 -5.94 -16.52 -13.61
N ILE A 48 -5.77 -15.99 -12.40
CA ILE A 48 -5.55 -16.78 -11.17
C ILE A 48 -6.91 -16.98 -10.50
N PRO A 49 -7.42 -18.22 -10.38
CA PRO A 49 -8.74 -18.46 -9.78
C PRO A 49 -8.75 -18.09 -8.30
N ASN A 50 -9.77 -17.34 -7.87
CA ASN A 50 -9.96 -16.95 -6.47
C ASN A 50 -11.31 -17.44 -5.92
N PRO A 51 -11.32 -18.32 -4.90
CA PRO A 51 -12.54 -18.90 -4.37
C PRO A 51 -13.48 -17.89 -3.69
N VAL A 52 -12.98 -16.71 -3.33
CA VAL A 52 -13.74 -15.65 -2.60
C VAL A 52 -14.07 -14.47 -3.51
N TYR A 53 -13.70 -14.51 -4.80
CA TYR A 53 -13.91 -13.41 -5.75
C TYR A 53 -15.32 -12.83 -5.71
N TYR A 54 -16.33 -13.70 -5.72
CA TYR A 54 -17.75 -13.32 -5.73
C TYR A 54 -18.14 -12.40 -4.58
N TYR A 55 -17.57 -12.61 -3.39
CA TYR A 55 -17.86 -11.80 -2.19
C TYR A 55 -17.16 -10.44 -2.21
N THR A 56 -16.13 -10.29 -3.03
CA THR A 56 -15.28 -9.09 -3.07
C THR A 56 -15.58 -8.17 -4.25
N LEU A 57 -16.54 -8.55 -5.10
CA LEU A 57 -16.99 -7.77 -6.27
C LEU A 57 -17.44 -6.36 -5.90
N GLU A 58 -18.09 -6.20 -4.75
CA GLU A 58 -18.59 -4.90 -4.27
C GLU A 58 -17.46 -3.90 -3.97
N LEU A 59 -16.24 -4.40 -3.70
CA LEU A 59 -15.09 -3.56 -3.39
C LEU A 59 -14.43 -2.97 -4.65
N TYR A 60 -14.70 -3.53 -5.83
CA TYR A 60 -14.00 -3.18 -7.06
C TYR A 60 -14.15 -1.70 -7.45
N PRO A 61 -15.34 -1.09 -7.40
CA PRO A 61 -15.52 0.31 -7.76
C PRO A 61 -14.74 1.25 -6.82
N TYR A 62 -14.59 0.88 -5.56
CA TYR A 62 -13.89 1.68 -4.56
C TYR A 62 -12.36 1.54 -4.66
N MET A 63 -11.89 0.43 -5.20
CA MET A 63 -10.46 0.13 -5.32
C MET A 63 -9.88 0.48 -6.69
N ILE A 64 -10.67 0.99 -7.64
CA ILE A 64 -10.22 1.23 -9.03
C ILE A 64 -9.09 2.27 -9.13
N GLU A 65 -9.11 3.30 -8.30
CA GLU A 65 -8.04 4.32 -8.25
C GLU A 65 -6.75 3.72 -7.69
N LYS A 66 -6.84 2.96 -6.59
CA LYS A 66 -5.69 2.27 -5.99
C LYS A 66 -5.11 1.22 -6.94
N PHE A 67 -5.98 0.57 -7.71
CA PHE A 67 -5.59 -0.37 -8.75
C PHE A 67 -4.77 0.33 -9.84
N HIS A 68 -5.14 1.55 -10.25
CA HIS A 68 -4.35 2.33 -11.21
C HIS A 68 -2.91 2.50 -10.77
N ASP A 69 -2.71 2.96 -9.54
CA ASP A 69 -1.37 3.16 -9.00
C ASP A 69 -0.61 1.83 -8.84
N TRP A 70 -1.33 0.76 -8.48
CA TRP A 70 -0.75 -0.57 -8.30
C TRP A 70 -0.26 -1.20 -9.59
N HIS A 71 -1.08 -1.24 -10.66
CA HIS A 71 -0.66 -1.88 -11.91
C HIS A 71 0.51 -1.14 -12.57
N LEU A 72 0.56 0.19 -12.43
CA LEU A 72 1.71 1.00 -12.85
C LEU A 72 2.98 0.65 -12.05
N ARG A 73 2.88 0.50 -10.72
CA ARG A 73 4.01 0.07 -9.87
C ARG A 73 4.48 -1.34 -10.20
N MET A 74 3.56 -2.23 -10.54
CA MET A 74 3.86 -3.59 -10.98
C MET A 74 4.47 -3.65 -12.40
N GLY A 75 4.61 -2.51 -13.08
CA GLY A 75 5.23 -2.42 -14.40
C GLY A 75 4.34 -2.95 -15.52
N MET A 76 3.03 -3.01 -15.32
CA MET A 76 2.08 -3.43 -16.36
C MET A 76 1.86 -2.27 -17.34
N GLU A 77 2.17 -2.47 -18.62
CA GLU A 77 1.96 -1.42 -19.65
C GLU A 77 0.48 -1.08 -19.85
N LYS A 78 -0.40 -2.06 -19.63
CA LYS A 78 -1.85 -1.92 -19.76
C LYS A 78 -2.55 -2.63 -18.61
N SER A 79 -3.71 -2.09 -18.23
CA SER A 79 -4.61 -2.73 -17.29
C SER A 79 -4.98 -4.14 -17.76
N PRO A 80 -4.82 -5.18 -16.92
CA PRO A 80 -5.30 -6.53 -17.21
C PRO A 80 -6.83 -6.64 -17.20
N LEU A 81 -7.56 -5.61 -16.78
CA LEU A 81 -9.03 -5.63 -16.71
C LEU A 81 -9.65 -5.67 -18.12
N THR A 82 -10.26 -6.80 -18.47
CA THR A 82 -11.05 -6.95 -19.69
C THR A 82 -12.46 -6.38 -19.49
N GLY A 83 -12.67 -5.11 -19.81
CA GLY A 83 -14.00 -4.47 -19.84
C GLY A 83 -14.05 -3.10 -19.20
N ILE A 84 -13.25 -2.87 -18.15
CA ILE A 84 -13.10 -1.57 -17.49
C ILE A 84 -11.70 -1.05 -17.79
N ARG A 85 -11.63 0.07 -18.49
CA ARG A 85 -10.38 0.77 -18.75
C ARG A 85 -10.01 1.59 -17.53
N CYS A 86 -8.91 1.20 -16.90
CA CYS A 86 -8.26 1.96 -15.83
C CYS A 86 -7.42 3.13 -16.38
N CYS A 87 -7.11 3.12 -17.68
CA CYS A 87 -6.47 4.19 -18.46
C CYS A 87 -7.21 4.39 -19.79
#